data_AF-A0A519QYN8-F1
#
_entry.id   AF-A0A519QYN8-F1
#
_cell.length_a   1.000
_cell.length_b   1.000
_cell.length_c   1.000
_cell.angle_alpha   90.00
_cell.angle_beta   90.00
_cell.angle_gamma   90.00
#
_symmetry.space_group_name_H-M   'P 1'
#
loop_
_entity.id
_entity.type
_entity.pdbx_description
1 polymer ?
#
loop_
_entity_poly.entity_id
_entity_poly.type
_entity_poly.pdbx_seq_one_letter_code
_entity_poly.pdbx_strand_id
1 'polypeptide(L)'
;MFDAIEKQRKVLSANSEAVISVDNIAEDEDMSYTLSREQFEDIITPIVSRFGQILSQLRSVIKVPIHSVEIVGGGTRIPIIQK
;
A
#
# COMPACT_ATOMS: atom_id res chain seq x y z
N MET A 1 -15.54 -7.20 -5.79
CA MET A 1 -15.01 -6.03 -5.03
C MET A 1 -13.55 -6.18 -4.64
N PHE A 2 -13.14 -7.19 -3.85
CA PHE A 2 -11.75 -7.32 -3.38
C PHE A 2 -10.71 -7.44 -4.51
N ASP A 3 -11.00 -8.16 -5.59
CA ASP A 3 -10.08 -8.29 -6.73
C ASP A 3 -9.86 -6.95 -7.45
N ALA A 4 -10.91 -6.12 -7.54
CA ALA A 4 -10.82 -4.78 -8.09
C ALA A 4 -9.91 -3.89 -7.23
N ILE A 5 -10.04 -3.98 -5.90
CA ILE A 5 -9.18 -3.27 -4.95
C ILE A 5 -7.72 -3.73 -5.07
N GLU A 6 -7.46 -5.04 -5.16
CA GLU A 6 -6.09 -5.56 -5.30
C GLU A 6 -5.44 -5.07 -6.60
N LYS A 7 -6.21 -5.06 -7.70
CA LYS A 7 -5.77 -4.51 -8.98
C LYS A 7 -5.43 -3.03 -8.85
N GLN A 8 -6.30 -2.23 -8.23
CA GLN A 8 -6.03 -0.80 -8.08
C GLN A 8 -4.86 -0.49 -7.17
N ARG A 9 -4.63 -1.27 -6.11
CA ARG A 9 -3.41 -1.15 -5.29
C ARG A 9 -2.14 -1.33 -6.15
N LYS A 10 -2.13 -2.30 -7.07
CA LYS A 10 -1.01 -2.52 -8.00
C LYS A 10 -0.85 -1.34 -8.96
N VAL A 11 -1.96 -0.79 -9.47
CA VAL A 11 -1.95 0.41 -10.33
C VAL A 11 -1.37 1.61 -9.58
N LEU A 12 -1.80 1.87 -8.35
CA LEU A 12 -1.32 2.97 -7.50
C LEU A 12 0.16 2.84 -7.11
N SER A 13 0.71 1.63 -7.16
CA SER A 13 2.16 1.43 -6.95
C SER A 13 2.99 2.02 -8.09
N ALA A 14 2.44 2.12 -9.30
CA ALA A 14 3.09 2.71 -10.46
C ALA A 14 2.57 4.13 -10.79
N ASN A 15 1.27 4.39 -10.59
CA ASN A 15 0.58 5.61 -11.01
C ASN A 15 0.08 6.42 -9.80
N SER A 16 -0.17 7.72 -9.99
CA SER A 16 -0.68 8.61 -8.93
C SER A 16 -2.18 8.46 -8.68
N GLU A 17 -2.93 7.86 -9.60
CA GLU A 17 -4.38 7.69 -9.53
C GLU A 17 -4.80 6.32 -10.07
N ALA A 18 -5.94 5.83 -9.60
CA ALA A 18 -6.58 4.60 -10.06
C ALA A 18 -8.10 4.73 -9.98
N VAL A 19 -8.79 4.26 -11.03
CA VAL A 19 -10.26 4.23 -11.07
C VAL A 19 -10.75 2.88 -10.57
N ILE A 20 -11.55 2.90 -9.51
CA ILE A 20 -12.27 1.74 -8.98
C ILE A 20 -13.68 1.79 -9.57
N SER A 21 -14.01 0.79 -10.39
CA SER A 21 -15.35 0.61 -10.95
C SER A 21 -15.92 -0.74 -10.48
N VAL A 22 -17.15 -0.72 -9.97
CA VAL A 22 -17.88 -1.90 -9.51
C VAL A 22 -19.32 -1.79 -10.03
N ASP A 23 -19.70 -2.73 -10.87
CA ASP A 23 -21.06 -2.78 -11.43
C ASP A 23 -22.02 -3.43 -10.41
N ASN A 24 -23.26 -2.96 -10.35
CA ASN A 24 -24.33 -3.45 -9.47
C ASN A 24 -23.91 -3.57 -8.00
N ILE A 25 -23.35 -2.51 -7.42
CA ILE A 25 -22.94 -2.48 -6.01
C ILE A 25 -24.14 -2.49 -5.04
N ALA A 26 -25.26 -1.92 -5.48
CA ALA A 26 -26.58 -1.95 -4.85
C ALA A 26 -27.64 -2.05 -5.97
N GLU A 27 -28.92 -2.25 -5.65
CA GLU A 27 -30.05 -2.44 -6.58
C GLU A 27 -29.93 -1.61 -7.89
N ASP A 28 -29.37 -2.21 -8.94
CA ASP A 28 -29.08 -1.60 -10.25
C ASP A 28 -28.24 -0.30 -10.22
N GLU A 29 -27.40 -0.11 -9.21
CA GLU A 29 -26.46 1.02 -9.08
C GLU A 29 -25.01 0.60 -9.34
N ASP A 30 -24.35 1.31 -10.25
CA ASP A 30 -22.91 1.17 -10.50
C ASP A 30 -22.12 2.22 -9.70
N MET A 31 -20.94 1.82 -9.19
CA MET A 31 -20.02 2.72 -8.52
C MET A 31 -18.78 2.96 -9.39
N SER A 32 -18.39 4.23 -9.51
CA SER A 32 -17.09 4.64 -10.05
C SER A 32 -16.44 5.67 -9.15
N TYR A 33 -15.20 5.41 -8.73
CA TYR A 33 -14.45 6.29 -7.84
C TYR A 33 -12.98 6.38 -8.25
N THR A 34 -12.46 7.60 -8.36
CA THR A 34 -11.03 7.83 -8.59
C THR A 34 -10.33 7.97 -7.24
N LEU A 35 -9.43 7.04 -6.93
CA LEU A 35 -8.59 7.04 -5.74
C LEU A 35 -7.19 7.55 -6.10
N SER A 36 -6.68 8.55 -5.38
CA SER A 36 -5.29 8.99 -5.51
C SER A 36 -4.36 8.13 -4.65
N ARG A 37 -3.06 8.11 -5.00
CA ARG A 37 -2.02 7.44 -4.21
C ARG A 37 -1.94 8.04 -2.82
N GLU A 38 -2.05 9.35 -2.69
CA GLU A 38 -2.04 10.07 -1.41
C GLU A 38 -3.17 9.58 -0.52
N GLN A 39 -4.41 9.55 -1.03
CA GLN A 39 -5.56 9.03 -0.28
C GLN A 39 -5.38 7.56 0.12
N PHE A 40 -4.82 6.74 -0.77
CA PHE A 40 -4.49 5.35 -0.44
C PHE A 40 -3.44 5.24 0.67
N GLU A 41 -2.37 6.04 0.60
CA GLU A 41 -1.31 6.09 1.60
C GLU A 41 -1.84 6.55 2.97
N ASP A 42 -2.76 7.52 2.99
CA ASP A 42 -3.47 7.94 4.19
C ASP A 42 -4.26 6.79 4.82
N ILE A 43 -5.03 6.04 4.02
CA ILE A 43 -5.81 4.88 4.47
C ILE A 43 -4.90 3.83 5.13
N ILE A 44 -3.71 3.58 4.58
CA ILE A 44 -2.78 2.56 5.11
C ILE A 44 -1.79 3.09 6.16
N THR A 45 -1.89 4.36 6.55
CA THR A 45 -1.00 4.99 7.55
C THR A 45 -0.83 4.16 8.84
N PRO A 46 -1.86 3.54 9.43
CA PRO A 46 -1.69 2.70 10.61
C PRO A 46 -0.77 1.48 10.36
N ILE A 47 -0.84 0.90 9.16
CA ILE A 47 -0.02 -0.25 8.75
C ILE A 47 1.44 0.18 8.55
N VAL A 48 1.65 1.29 7.85
CA VAL A 48 2.99 1.87 7.62
C VAL A 48 3.64 2.25 8.95
N SER A 49 2.89 2.88 9.85
CA SER A 49 3.36 3.26 11.19
C SER A 49 3.81 2.04 12.00
N ARG A 50 3.01 0.96 11.98
CA ARG A 50 3.38 -0.30 12.63
C ARG A 50 4.64 -0.92 12.03
N PHE A 51 4.80 -0.87 10.71
CA PHE A 51 6.01 -1.35 10.04
C PHE A 51 7.25 -0.55 10.49
N GLY A 52 7.17 0.78 10.53
CA GLY A 52 8.24 1.65 11.02
C GLY A 52 8.62 1.38 12.48
N GLN A 53 7.65 1.09 13.35
CA GLN A 53 7.90 0.69 14.73
C GLN A 53 8.72 -0.61 14.82
N ILE A 54 8.38 -1.62 14.01
CA ILE A 54 9.11 -2.89 13.96
C ILE A 54 10.56 -2.67 13.49
N LEU A 55 10.77 -1.84 12.46
CA LEU A 55 12.12 -1.51 11.98
C LEU A 55 12.94 -0.77 13.05
N SER A 56 12.32 0.14 13.79
CA SER A 56 12.98 0.86 14.90
C SER A 56 13.39 -0.10 16.04
N GLN A 57 12.51 -1.04 16.40
CA GLN A 57 12.81 -2.09 17.36
C GLN A 57 13.92 -3.02 16.87
N LEU A 58 13.92 -3.38 15.59
CA LEU A 58 14.99 -4.20 15.00
C LEU A 58 16.34 -3.47 15.05
N ARG A 59 16.35 -2.16 14.77
CA ARG A 59 17.56 -1.35 14.82
C ARG A 59 18.15 -1.26 16.23
N SER A 60 17.35 -1.29 17.28
CA SER A 60 17.85 -1.23 18.66
C SER A 60 18.51 -2.53 19.13
N VAL A 61 18.20 -3.67 18.48
CA VAL A 61 18.78 -4.97 18.82
C VAL A 61 19.97 -5.38 17.94
N ILE A 62 20.08 -4.83 16.72
CA ILE A 62 21.22 -5.08 15.85
C ILE A 62 22.46 -4.36 16.38
N LYS A 63 23.47 -5.12 16.79
CA LYS A 63 24.75 -4.62 17.33
C LYS A 63 25.89 -4.60 16.32
N VAL A 64 25.64 -5.10 15.11
CA VAL A 64 26.63 -5.21 14.02
C VAL A 64 26.24 -4.28 12.87
N PRO A 65 27.22 -3.79 12.08
CA PRO A 65 26.90 -2.98 10.90
C PRO A 65 26.02 -3.75 9.91
N ILE A 66 25.00 -3.08 9.37
CA ILE A 66 24.17 -3.63 8.28
C ILE A 66 24.90 -3.38 6.97
N HIS A 67 25.25 -4.45 6.25
CA HIS A 67 25.93 -4.35 4.96
C HIS A 67 24.95 -4.07 3.81
N SER A 68 23.81 -4.77 3.81
CA SER A 68 22.78 -4.67 2.78
C SER A 68 21.40 -4.97 3.34
N VAL A 69 20.35 -4.53 2.63
CA VAL A 69 18.95 -4.82 2.93
C VAL A 69 18.31 -5.38 1.66
N GLU A 70 17.73 -6.57 1.75
CA GLU A 70 16.99 -7.18 0.65
C GLU A 70 15.49 -6.99 0.85
N ILE A 71 14.84 -6.47 -0.19
CA ILE A 71 13.42 -6.16 -0.17
C ILE A 71 12.68 -7.19 -1.01
N VAL A 72 11.81 -7.98 -0.37
CA VAL A 72 11.06 -9.07 -1.01
C VAL A 72 9.55 -8.93 -0.81
N GLY A 73 8.76 -9.55 -1.68
CA GLY A 73 7.29 -9.58 -1.57
C GLY A 73 6.56 -8.53 -2.42
N GLY A 74 5.24 -8.71 -2.57
CA GLY A 74 4.39 -7.84 -3.40
C GLY A 74 4.17 -6.46 -2.80
N GLY A 75 3.89 -6.40 -1.50
CA GLY A 75 3.54 -5.16 -0.79
C GLY A 75 4.68 -4.15 -0.68
N THR A 76 5.93 -4.60 -0.79
CA THR A 76 7.10 -3.72 -0.77
C THR A 76 7.27 -2.89 -2.03
N ARG A 77 6.48 -3.13 -3.08
CA ARG A 77 6.44 -2.31 -4.30
C ARG A 77 5.64 -1.01 -4.13
N ILE A 78 4.93 -0.85 -3.01
CA ILE A 78 4.19 0.37 -2.71
C ILE A 78 5.21 1.47 -2.36
N PRO A 79 5.19 2.65 -3.02
CA PRO A 79 6.22 3.68 -2.85
C PRO A 79 6.49 4.10 -1.40
N ILE A 80 5.45 4.29 -0.57
CA ILE A 80 5.62 4.67 0.84
C ILE A 80 6.38 3.64 1.69
N ILE A 81 6.41 2.37 1.27
CA ILE A 81 7.13 1.30 1.98
C ILE A 81 8.64 1.34 1.71
N GLN A 82 9.05 1.95 0.59
CA GLN A 82 10.46 2.06 0.19
C GLN A 82 11.11 3.41 0.60
N LYS A 83 10.32 4.32 1.17
CA LYS A 83 10.81 5.60 1.71
C LYS A 83 11.31 5.42 3.14
#